data_AF-A0A7K1B2B1-F1
#
_entry.id   AF-A0A7K1B2B1-F1
#
_cell.length_a   1.000
_cell.length_b   1.000
_cell.length_c   1.000
_cell.angle_alpha   90.00
_cell.angle_beta   90.00
_cell.angle_gamma   90.00
#
_symmetry.space_group_name_H-M   'P 1'
#
loop_
_entity.id
_entity.type
_entity.pdbx_description
1 polymer ?
#
loop_
_entity_poly.entity_id
_entity_poly.type
_entity_poly.pdbx_seq_one_letter_code
_entity_poly.pdbx_strand_id
1 'polypeptide(L)'
;MTLCILTVHAHPDDEASKGAPTLAMYGRQGVRTVLVCCTGGEEGDLQNPHLREPGQPFHGLTPEQEKAKLAELRPLELQRSAEIIGFDRVVMLGYRDSGMPDSEANRHPECFARADLDEAVGRLVAVIRAERPQVIITYGDDQRGYPHPDHLMVHDISVPAFERAGDASWYPELGEPWQPSKMYYSTWSKARLMAVHEGMLRLRGESPFDQAWLDRPGQDHRITTKLDIGEYLWARTGALKAHATQVDPTEGWWFGLDDDQLREVYPYEDWILARSLVGTPPEGQVEDDLFAGIRERVISGGDE
;
A
#
# COMPACT_ATOMS: atom_id res chain seq x y z
N MET A 1 10.91 -16.25 -17.30
CA MET A 1 10.50 -14.86 -17.00
C MET A 1 10.62 -14.65 -15.50
N THR A 2 11.14 -13.50 -15.04
CA THR A 2 11.10 -13.13 -13.62
C THR A 2 9.69 -12.63 -13.29
N LEU A 3 9.10 -13.13 -12.21
CA LEU A 3 7.80 -12.65 -11.73
C LEU A 3 7.91 -11.19 -11.29
N CYS A 4 6.84 -10.43 -11.44
CA CYS A 4 6.76 -9.02 -11.08
C CYS A 4 5.42 -8.73 -10.38
N ILE A 5 5.51 -8.02 -9.25
CA ILE A 5 4.38 -7.47 -8.50
C ILE A 5 4.49 -5.95 -8.47
N LEU A 6 3.36 -5.28 -8.77
CA LEU A 6 3.23 -3.84 -8.73
C LEU A 6 2.20 -3.47 -7.67
N THR A 7 2.54 -2.57 -6.74
CA THR A 7 1.59 -2.00 -5.78
C THR A 7 1.35 -0.52 -6.06
N VAL A 8 0.10 -0.06 -5.95
CA VAL A 8 -0.29 1.33 -6.20
C VAL A 8 -0.80 1.95 -4.91
N HIS A 9 -0.18 3.06 -4.50
CA HIS A 9 -0.48 3.79 -3.29
C HIS A 9 -0.65 5.29 -3.56
N ALA A 10 -1.40 5.97 -2.69
CA ALA A 10 -1.74 7.38 -2.88
C ALA A 10 -0.58 8.28 -2.42
N HIS A 11 -0.05 8.04 -1.22
CA HIS A 11 0.91 8.91 -0.57
C HIS A 11 2.15 8.15 -0.08
N PRO A 12 3.25 8.86 0.18
CA PRO A 12 4.38 8.31 0.94
C PRO A 12 3.98 7.99 2.37
N ASP A 13 4.09 6.71 2.77
CA ASP A 13 3.75 6.05 4.05
C ASP A 13 2.71 4.93 3.91
N ASP A 14 1.87 5.00 2.88
CA ASP A 14 0.86 4.00 2.58
C ASP A 14 1.50 2.63 2.34
N GLU A 15 2.63 2.58 1.63
CA GLU A 15 3.35 1.36 1.30
C GLU A 15 3.93 0.68 2.54
N ALA A 16 4.23 1.45 3.58
CA ALA A 16 4.78 0.95 4.84
C ALA A 16 3.73 0.21 5.69
N SER A 17 2.46 0.61 5.57
CA SER A 17 1.34 0.06 6.36
C SER A 17 0.47 -0.94 5.61
N LYS A 18 0.50 -0.95 4.26
CA LYS A 18 -0.42 -1.71 3.40
C LYS A 18 0.30 -2.72 2.50
N GLY A 19 1.06 -3.64 3.11
CA GLY A 19 1.67 -4.76 2.40
C GLY A 19 3.20 -4.86 2.48
N ALA A 20 3.88 -3.97 3.19
CA ALA A 20 5.34 -3.98 3.30
C ALA A 20 5.96 -5.38 3.57
N PRO A 21 5.46 -6.18 4.54
CA PRO A 21 5.95 -7.56 4.76
C PRO A 21 5.74 -8.47 3.55
N THR A 22 4.57 -8.43 2.90
CA THR A 22 4.29 -9.19 1.66
C THR A 22 5.27 -8.83 0.55
N LEU A 23 5.51 -7.53 0.31
CA LEU A 23 6.43 -7.08 -0.73
C LEU A 23 7.88 -7.49 -0.41
N ALA A 24 8.31 -7.35 0.84
CA ALA A 24 9.63 -7.80 1.27
C ALA A 24 9.82 -9.32 1.13
N MET A 25 8.79 -10.11 1.47
CA MET A 25 8.77 -11.56 1.26
C MET A 25 9.00 -11.89 -0.22
N TYR A 26 8.23 -11.28 -1.13
CA TYR A 26 8.37 -11.52 -2.56
C TYR A 26 9.71 -11.07 -3.13
N GLY A 27 10.22 -9.91 -2.72
CA GLY A 27 11.56 -9.45 -3.09
C GLY A 27 12.64 -10.46 -2.68
N ARG A 28 12.53 -11.04 -1.47
CA ARG A 28 13.43 -12.09 -0.96
C ARG A 28 13.31 -13.41 -1.72
N GLN A 29 12.19 -13.67 -2.36
CA GLN A 29 11.97 -14.80 -3.27
C GLN A 29 12.43 -14.51 -4.72
N GLY A 30 13.01 -13.34 -4.98
CA GLY A 30 13.48 -12.94 -6.31
C GLY A 30 12.39 -12.46 -7.26
N VAL A 31 11.19 -12.15 -6.74
CA VAL A 31 10.14 -11.46 -7.50
C VAL A 31 10.50 -9.99 -7.59
N ARG A 32 10.41 -9.41 -8.80
CA ARG A 32 10.55 -7.98 -9.00
C ARG A 32 9.42 -7.23 -8.30
N THR A 33 9.75 -6.23 -7.50
CA THR A 33 8.78 -5.44 -6.73
C THR A 33 8.79 -3.99 -7.19
N VAL A 34 7.62 -3.47 -7.56
CA VAL A 34 7.45 -2.11 -8.05
C VAL A 34 6.42 -1.36 -7.19
N LEU A 35 6.80 -0.17 -6.73
CA LEU A 35 5.92 0.77 -6.07
C LEU A 35 5.51 1.87 -7.06
N VAL A 36 4.22 2.10 -7.21
CA VAL A 36 3.66 3.33 -7.78
C VAL A 36 3.10 4.18 -6.64
N CYS A 37 3.61 5.38 -6.46
CA CYS A 37 3.10 6.36 -5.51
C CYS A 37 2.50 7.54 -6.28
N CYS A 38 1.21 7.80 -6.11
CA CYS A 38 0.48 8.73 -6.97
C CYS A 38 0.82 10.20 -6.69
N THR A 39 1.11 10.54 -5.44
CA THR A 39 1.33 11.93 -4.99
C THR A 39 2.56 12.08 -4.11
N GLY A 40 3.00 13.31 -3.86
CA GLY A 40 4.09 13.61 -2.93
C GLY A 40 3.66 13.74 -1.47
N GLY A 41 2.34 13.74 -1.19
CA GLY A 41 1.81 14.00 0.14
C GLY A 41 1.93 15.47 0.56
N GLU A 42 1.77 16.40 -0.37
CA GLU A 42 1.99 17.83 -0.14
C GLU A 42 1.03 18.46 0.88
N GLU A 43 -0.09 17.80 1.19
CA GLU A 43 -1.11 18.27 2.13
C GLU A 43 -1.04 17.56 3.50
N GLY A 44 -0.08 16.65 3.69
CA GLY A 44 0.16 16.02 4.98
C GLY A 44 0.78 16.98 5.99
N ASP A 45 0.28 16.96 7.22
CA ASP A 45 0.86 17.67 8.36
C ASP A 45 1.94 16.83 9.06
N LEU A 46 2.75 17.48 9.91
CA LEU A 46 3.67 16.79 10.80
C LEU A 46 2.88 16.11 11.94
N GLN A 47 2.79 14.78 11.88
CA GLN A 47 2.06 13.95 12.83
C GLN A 47 2.90 13.56 14.05
N ASN A 48 4.22 13.44 13.90
CA ASN A 48 5.11 13.10 15.02
C ASN A 48 5.40 14.33 15.90
N PRO A 49 4.82 14.43 17.11
CA PRO A 49 4.96 15.62 17.95
C PRO A 49 6.39 15.79 18.48
N HIS A 50 7.14 14.70 18.64
CA HIS A 50 8.49 14.73 19.17
C HIS A 50 9.45 15.52 18.27
N LEU A 51 9.18 15.60 16.96
CA LEU A 51 10.03 16.35 16.04
C LEU A 51 9.97 17.89 16.26
N ARG A 52 9.06 18.38 17.10
CA ARG A 52 8.96 19.79 17.52
C ARG A 52 9.71 20.10 18.83
N GLU A 53 10.25 19.10 19.53
CA GLU A 53 10.97 19.28 20.79
C GLU A 53 12.30 20.02 20.62
N PRO A 54 12.84 20.69 21.67
CA PRO A 54 14.13 21.38 21.58
C PRO A 54 15.25 20.48 21.02
N GLY A 55 15.90 20.96 19.94
CA GLY A 55 16.97 20.24 19.24
C GLY A 55 16.50 19.33 18.09
N GLN A 56 15.20 19.24 17.85
CA GLN A 56 14.60 18.46 16.76
C GLN A 56 14.35 19.31 15.50
N PRO A 57 14.22 18.69 14.31
CA PRO A 57 14.25 19.42 13.03
C PRO A 57 13.09 20.40 12.80
N PHE A 58 12.00 20.31 13.56
CA PHE A 58 10.84 21.20 13.46
C PHE A 58 10.70 22.14 14.67
N HIS A 59 11.67 22.16 15.57
CA HIS A 59 11.61 23.01 16.76
C HIS A 59 11.54 24.50 16.40
N GLY A 60 10.49 25.17 16.87
CA GLY A 60 10.32 26.62 16.73
C GLY A 60 10.00 27.09 15.30
N LEU A 61 9.63 26.20 14.39
CA LEU A 61 9.21 26.55 13.04
C LEU A 61 7.78 27.12 13.03
N THR A 62 7.50 28.05 12.11
CA THR A 62 6.12 28.46 11.79
C THR A 62 5.44 27.39 10.93
N PRO A 63 4.10 27.36 10.84
CA PRO A 63 3.38 26.41 9.99
C PRO A 63 3.88 26.38 8.53
N GLU A 64 4.22 27.53 7.95
CA GLU A 64 4.75 27.63 6.58
C GLU A 64 6.14 27.00 6.46
N GLN A 65 6.98 27.19 7.49
CA GLN A 65 8.31 26.57 7.56
C GLN A 65 8.22 25.06 7.79
N GLU A 66 7.26 24.59 8.60
CA GLU A 66 6.98 23.16 8.76
C GLU A 66 6.57 22.54 7.42
N LYS A 67 5.65 23.17 6.67
CA LYS A 67 5.25 22.68 5.34
C LYS A 67 6.41 22.61 4.36
N ALA A 68 7.26 23.65 4.30
CA ALA A 68 8.45 23.63 3.45
C ALA A 68 9.41 22.50 3.85
N LYS A 69 9.62 22.30 5.16
CA LYS A 69 10.47 21.23 5.68
C LYS A 69 9.91 19.83 5.39
N LEU A 70 8.60 19.64 5.48
CA LEU A 70 7.94 18.38 5.11
C LEU A 70 8.16 18.05 3.63
N ALA A 71 8.02 19.04 2.75
CA ALA A 71 8.26 18.85 1.31
C ALA A 71 9.72 18.44 1.00
N GLU A 72 10.69 18.87 1.81
CA GLU A 72 12.09 18.42 1.71
C GLU A 72 12.30 16.99 2.22
N LEU A 73 11.63 16.61 3.32
CA LEU A 73 11.89 15.35 4.03
C LEU A 73 11.11 14.16 3.47
N ARG A 74 9.82 14.33 3.15
CA ARG A 74 8.95 13.22 2.73
C ARG A 74 9.48 12.40 1.54
N PRO A 75 10.11 12.99 0.50
CA PRO A 75 10.74 12.20 -0.56
C PRO A 75 11.90 11.32 -0.07
N LEU A 76 12.68 11.79 0.89
CA LEU A 76 13.78 11.03 1.50
C LEU A 76 13.26 9.91 2.40
N GLU A 77 12.16 10.18 3.12
CA GLU A 77 11.46 9.19 3.93
C GLU A 77 10.88 8.07 3.05
N LEU A 78 10.22 8.41 1.94
CA LEU A 78 9.75 7.44 0.94
C LEU A 78 10.90 6.59 0.40
N GLN A 79 11.99 7.23 -0.01
CA GLN A 79 13.15 6.52 -0.55
C GLN A 79 13.68 5.52 0.48
N ARG A 80 13.81 5.95 1.74
CA ARG A 80 14.31 5.09 2.81
C ARG A 80 13.36 3.94 3.13
N SER A 81 12.06 4.20 3.17
CA SER A 81 11.04 3.16 3.33
C SER A 81 11.12 2.14 2.21
N ALA A 82 11.22 2.60 0.95
CA ALA A 82 11.30 1.72 -0.20
C ALA A 82 12.55 0.84 -0.21
N GLU A 83 13.71 1.37 0.21
CA GLU A 83 14.94 0.60 0.42
C GLU A 83 14.78 -0.49 1.49
N ILE A 84 14.10 -0.18 2.60
CA ILE A 84 13.86 -1.12 3.69
C ILE A 84 12.95 -2.25 3.22
N ILE A 85 11.83 -1.93 2.57
CA ILE A 85 10.89 -2.93 2.03
C ILE A 85 11.59 -3.77 0.95
N GLY A 86 12.50 -3.15 0.19
CA GLY A 86 13.26 -3.81 -0.87
C GLY A 86 12.61 -3.66 -2.25
N PHE A 87 11.94 -2.54 -2.51
CA PHE A 87 11.41 -2.24 -3.84
C PHE A 87 12.55 -2.09 -4.87
N ASP A 88 12.44 -2.77 -6.01
CA ASP A 88 13.38 -2.61 -7.13
C ASP A 88 13.17 -1.28 -7.86
N ARG A 89 11.95 -0.75 -7.82
CA ARG A 89 11.59 0.50 -8.49
C ARG A 89 10.48 1.23 -7.74
N VAL A 90 10.68 2.53 -7.57
CA VAL A 90 9.65 3.48 -7.17
C VAL A 90 9.31 4.36 -8.38
N VAL A 91 8.01 4.53 -8.66
CA VAL A 91 7.48 5.38 -9.72
C VAL A 91 6.52 6.39 -9.09
N MET A 92 6.85 7.67 -9.22
CA MET A 92 5.90 8.74 -8.88
C MET A 92 4.97 8.98 -10.06
N LEU A 93 3.64 8.94 -9.86
CA LEU A 93 2.67 9.21 -10.92
C LEU A 93 2.53 10.72 -11.23
N GLY A 94 2.97 11.56 -10.28
CA GLY A 94 3.20 12.99 -10.47
C GLY A 94 1.95 13.85 -10.32
N TYR A 95 1.04 13.48 -9.42
CA TYR A 95 -0.09 14.32 -9.03
C TYR A 95 0.14 14.99 -7.67
N ARG A 96 -0.56 16.09 -7.41
CA ARG A 96 -0.57 16.72 -6.09
C ARG A 96 -1.54 15.97 -5.17
N ASP A 97 -1.16 15.80 -3.91
CA ASP A 97 -2.04 15.35 -2.83
C ASP A 97 -3.32 16.21 -2.79
N SER A 98 -4.47 15.56 -2.70
CA SER A 98 -5.76 16.23 -2.61
C SER A 98 -6.11 16.66 -1.20
N GLY A 99 -5.40 16.18 -0.19
CA GLY A 99 -5.74 16.36 1.21
C GLY A 99 -7.02 15.64 1.62
N MET A 100 -7.39 15.80 2.88
CA MET A 100 -8.56 15.16 3.48
C MET A 100 -9.87 15.58 2.80
N PRO A 101 -10.95 14.76 2.92
CA PRO A 101 -12.27 15.11 2.41
C PRO A 101 -12.73 16.49 2.87
N ASP A 102 -13.36 17.22 1.96
CA ASP A 102 -13.94 18.56 2.18
C ASP A 102 -12.93 19.67 2.53
N SER A 103 -11.63 19.39 2.39
CA SER A 103 -10.57 20.39 2.58
C SER A 103 -10.46 21.37 1.40
N GLU A 104 -9.80 22.51 1.62
CA GLU A 104 -9.53 23.48 0.53
C GLU A 104 -8.67 22.87 -0.58
N ALA A 105 -7.75 21.96 -0.22
CA ALA A 105 -6.86 21.28 -1.16
C ALA A 105 -7.61 20.45 -2.22
N ASN A 106 -8.81 19.94 -1.90
CA ASN A 106 -9.69 19.27 -2.87
C ASN A 106 -10.09 20.18 -4.05
N ARG A 107 -9.92 21.50 -3.93
CA ARG A 107 -10.24 22.47 -4.98
C ARG A 107 -9.03 22.84 -5.84
N HIS A 108 -7.82 22.39 -5.48
CA HIS A 108 -6.61 22.70 -6.22
C HIS A 108 -6.68 22.06 -7.62
N PRO A 109 -6.38 22.79 -8.71
CA PRO A 109 -6.55 22.29 -10.08
C PRO A 109 -5.64 21.09 -10.41
N GLU A 110 -4.51 20.96 -9.71
CA GLU A 110 -3.54 19.87 -9.90
C GLU A 110 -3.71 18.69 -8.92
N CYS A 111 -4.73 18.73 -8.04
CA CYS A 111 -4.91 17.64 -7.07
C CYS A 111 -5.38 16.35 -7.76
N PHE A 112 -4.92 15.22 -7.24
CA PHE A 112 -5.10 13.93 -7.89
C PHE A 112 -6.57 13.53 -8.02
N ALA A 113 -7.41 13.80 -7.02
CA ALA A 113 -8.85 13.55 -7.05
C ALA A 113 -9.61 14.36 -8.12
N ARG A 114 -8.95 15.35 -8.74
CA ARG A 114 -9.49 16.14 -9.86
C ARG A 114 -8.82 15.86 -11.19
N ALA A 115 -7.83 14.97 -11.22
CA ALA A 115 -7.17 14.61 -12.46
C ALA A 115 -8.18 14.06 -13.47
N ASP A 116 -7.92 14.31 -14.76
CA ASP A 116 -8.67 13.62 -15.80
C ASP A 116 -8.47 12.11 -15.64
N LEU A 117 -9.58 11.37 -15.54
CA LEU A 117 -9.53 9.96 -15.23
C LEU A 117 -8.85 9.16 -16.34
N ASP A 118 -9.08 9.51 -17.61
CA ASP A 118 -8.49 8.79 -18.73
C ASP A 118 -6.98 9.03 -18.82
N GLU A 119 -6.53 10.26 -18.56
CA GLU A 119 -5.12 10.60 -18.44
C GLU A 119 -4.45 9.82 -17.30
N ALA A 120 -5.04 9.81 -16.11
CA ALA A 120 -4.48 9.13 -14.94
C ALA A 120 -4.40 7.61 -15.14
N VAL A 121 -5.41 7.02 -15.78
CA VAL A 121 -5.39 5.61 -16.21
C VAL A 121 -4.28 5.37 -17.23
N GLY A 122 -4.13 6.23 -18.24
CA GLY A 122 -3.05 6.14 -19.23
C GLY A 122 -1.67 6.17 -18.59
N ARG A 123 -1.44 7.05 -17.60
CA ARG A 123 -0.17 7.09 -16.85
C ARG A 123 0.12 5.76 -16.15
N LEU A 124 -0.87 5.16 -15.49
CA LEU A 124 -0.69 3.87 -14.82
C LEU A 124 -0.50 2.72 -15.82
N VAL A 125 -1.22 2.73 -16.96
CA VAL A 125 -1.02 1.77 -18.06
C VAL A 125 0.41 1.82 -18.59
N ALA A 126 1.01 3.00 -18.74
CA ALA A 126 2.41 3.14 -19.15
C ALA A 126 3.35 2.37 -18.21
N VAL A 127 3.13 2.47 -16.89
CA VAL A 127 3.93 1.75 -15.89
C VAL A 127 3.68 0.25 -15.99
N ILE A 128 2.43 -0.19 -16.09
CA ILE A 128 2.07 -1.61 -16.21
C ILE A 128 2.72 -2.24 -17.45
N ARG A 129 2.69 -1.58 -18.61
CA ARG A 129 3.29 -2.10 -19.85
C ARG A 129 4.82 -2.12 -19.80
N ALA A 130 5.43 -1.15 -19.13
CA ALA A 130 6.88 -1.12 -18.94
C ALA A 130 7.37 -2.21 -17.98
N GLU A 131 6.68 -2.40 -16.86
CA GLU A 131 7.11 -3.29 -15.76
C GLU A 131 6.57 -4.72 -15.88
N ARG A 132 5.55 -4.91 -16.72
CA ARG A 132 4.90 -6.20 -17.01
C ARG A 132 4.56 -7.01 -15.74
N PRO A 133 3.86 -6.44 -14.74
CA PRO A 133 3.50 -7.15 -13.52
C PRO A 133 2.48 -8.24 -13.79
N GLN A 134 2.66 -9.44 -13.22
CA GLN A 134 1.59 -10.44 -13.24
C GLN A 134 0.56 -10.18 -12.14
N VAL A 135 0.96 -9.52 -11.04
CA VAL A 135 0.11 -9.20 -9.89
C VAL A 135 0.09 -7.69 -9.65
N ILE A 136 -1.10 -7.13 -9.45
CA ILE A 136 -1.29 -5.75 -8.98
C ILE A 136 -1.92 -5.75 -7.59
N ILE A 137 -1.41 -4.93 -6.66
CA ILE A 137 -2.04 -4.62 -5.38
C ILE A 137 -2.54 -3.17 -5.41
N THR A 138 -3.77 -2.94 -4.95
CA THR A 138 -4.38 -1.59 -4.85
C THR A 138 -5.37 -1.50 -3.69
N TYR A 139 -6.12 -0.41 -3.60
CA TYR A 139 -7.17 -0.20 -2.60
C TYR A 139 -8.49 -0.86 -2.97
N GLY A 140 -9.27 -1.23 -1.96
CA GLY A 140 -10.58 -1.84 -2.13
C GLY A 140 -11.65 -0.91 -2.68
N ASP A 141 -12.74 -1.50 -3.14
CA ASP A 141 -13.97 -0.84 -3.57
C ASP A 141 -14.85 -0.34 -2.39
N ASP A 142 -14.65 -0.90 -1.19
CA ASP A 142 -15.28 -0.43 0.04
C ASP A 142 -14.25 0.26 0.93
N GLN A 143 -14.22 1.59 0.85
CA GLN A 143 -13.32 2.45 1.60
C GLN A 143 -14.05 3.32 2.64
N ARG A 144 -15.26 2.94 3.06
CA ARG A 144 -16.07 3.74 4.01
C ARG A 144 -15.35 4.02 5.34
N GLY A 145 -14.44 3.14 5.75
CA GLY A 145 -13.67 3.31 6.99
C GLY A 145 -12.59 4.40 6.92
N TYR A 146 -12.14 4.78 5.72
CA TYR A 146 -11.15 5.83 5.50
C TYR A 146 -11.29 6.40 4.07
N PRO A 147 -12.27 7.28 3.81
CA PRO A 147 -12.63 7.73 2.47
C PRO A 147 -11.73 8.86 1.97
N HIS A 148 -10.40 8.70 2.06
CA HIS A 148 -9.45 9.71 1.56
C HIS A 148 -9.62 9.87 0.03
N PRO A 149 -9.76 11.11 -0.51
CA PRO A 149 -10.05 11.31 -1.93
C PRO A 149 -9.03 10.63 -2.85
N ASP A 150 -7.74 10.71 -2.52
CA ASP A 150 -6.70 10.06 -3.31
C ASP A 150 -6.72 8.53 -3.23
N HIS A 151 -7.19 7.93 -2.13
CA HIS A 151 -7.32 6.47 -2.06
C HIS A 151 -8.48 5.98 -2.93
N LEU A 152 -9.57 6.76 -3.01
CA LEU A 152 -10.65 6.52 -3.95
C LEU A 152 -10.13 6.62 -5.39
N MET A 153 -9.37 7.67 -5.70
CA MET A 153 -8.81 7.87 -7.04
C MET A 153 -7.80 6.77 -7.42
N VAL A 154 -6.95 6.31 -6.49
CA VAL A 154 -6.07 5.15 -6.74
C VAL A 154 -6.88 3.92 -7.15
N HIS A 155 -7.98 3.62 -6.47
CA HIS A 155 -8.86 2.51 -6.84
C HIS A 155 -9.46 2.75 -8.24
N ASP A 156 -10.03 3.93 -8.46
CA ASP A 156 -10.72 4.30 -9.69
C ASP A 156 -9.81 4.28 -10.92
N ILE A 157 -8.51 4.55 -10.78
CA ILE A 157 -7.55 4.41 -11.89
C ILE A 157 -7.02 2.98 -12.02
N SER A 158 -6.86 2.23 -10.92
CA SER A 158 -6.22 0.92 -10.91
C SER A 158 -7.05 -0.13 -11.63
N VAL A 159 -8.36 -0.16 -11.38
CA VAL A 159 -9.28 -1.13 -11.99
C VAL A 159 -9.30 -1.03 -13.52
N PRO A 160 -9.57 0.15 -14.13
CA PRO A 160 -9.51 0.28 -15.59
C PRO A 160 -8.08 0.14 -16.14
N ALA A 161 -7.02 0.54 -15.42
CA ALA A 161 -5.65 0.34 -15.90
C ALA A 161 -5.30 -1.16 -16.03
N PHE A 162 -5.76 -2.01 -15.11
CA PHE A 162 -5.60 -3.46 -15.20
C PHE A 162 -6.26 -4.04 -16.46
N GLU A 163 -7.45 -3.55 -16.82
CA GLU A 163 -8.21 -4.02 -17.98
C GLU A 163 -7.61 -3.48 -19.29
N ARG A 164 -7.24 -2.20 -19.33
CA ARG A 164 -6.78 -1.51 -20.55
C ARG A 164 -5.32 -1.79 -20.88
N ALA A 165 -4.49 -2.15 -19.90
CA ALA A 165 -3.08 -2.42 -20.16
C ALA A 165 -2.86 -3.56 -21.16
N GLY A 166 -3.76 -4.57 -21.17
CA GLY A 166 -3.74 -5.71 -22.07
C GLY A 166 -4.40 -5.50 -23.44
N ASP A 167 -5.07 -4.37 -23.65
CA ASP A 167 -5.81 -4.08 -24.88
C ASP A 167 -5.02 -3.10 -25.78
N ALA A 168 -4.67 -3.53 -26.99
CA ALA A 168 -3.90 -2.75 -27.96
C ALA A 168 -4.63 -1.50 -28.50
N SER A 169 -5.96 -1.45 -28.37
CA SER A 169 -6.76 -0.29 -28.81
C SER A 169 -6.70 0.88 -27.82
N TRP A 170 -6.38 0.60 -26.56
CA TRP A 170 -6.19 1.62 -25.53
C TRP A 170 -4.73 2.05 -25.47
N TYR A 171 -4.49 3.36 -25.55
CA TYR A 171 -3.17 3.99 -25.45
C TYR A 171 -2.09 3.31 -26.33
N PRO A 172 -2.30 3.16 -27.65
CA PRO A 172 -1.37 2.45 -28.53
C PRO A 172 0.06 3.01 -28.53
N GLU A 173 0.23 4.27 -28.15
CA GLU A 173 1.51 4.95 -28.02
C GLU A 173 2.33 4.54 -26.79
N LEU A 174 1.73 3.87 -25.80
CA LEU A 174 2.37 3.51 -24.52
C LEU A 174 3.09 2.14 -24.54
N GLY A 175 3.46 1.67 -25.74
CA GLY A 175 4.19 0.42 -25.94
C GLY A 175 3.31 -0.83 -25.98
N GLU A 176 3.97 -1.99 -26.08
CA GLU A 176 3.33 -3.29 -26.25
C GLU A 176 2.32 -3.60 -25.13
N PRO A 177 1.11 -4.09 -25.45
CA PRO A 177 0.12 -4.48 -24.46
C PRO A 177 0.66 -5.53 -23.49
N TRP A 178 0.23 -5.41 -22.24
CA TRP A 178 0.53 -6.37 -21.19
C TRP A 178 -0.69 -6.51 -20.29
N GLN A 179 -1.21 -7.72 -20.17
CA GLN A 179 -2.33 -8.04 -19.30
C GLN A 179 -1.82 -8.59 -17.95
N PRO A 180 -1.96 -7.84 -16.84
CA PRO A 180 -1.74 -8.41 -15.52
C PRO A 180 -2.74 -9.56 -15.28
N SER A 181 -2.30 -10.60 -14.57
CA SER A 181 -3.08 -11.82 -14.37
C SER A 181 -4.01 -11.75 -13.17
N LYS A 182 -3.60 -11.07 -12.09
CA LYS A 182 -4.39 -10.94 -10.85
C LYS A 182 -4.29 -9.53 -10.26
N MET A 183 -5.38 -9.09 -9.64
CA MET A 183 -5.44 -7.87 -8.83
C MET A 183 -5.94 -8.21 -7.44
N TYR A 184 -5.28 -7.67 -6.42
CA TYR A 184 -5.70 -7.79 -5.02
C TYR A 184 -5.99 -6.42 -4.42
N TYR A 185 -6.98 -6.40 -3.53
CA TYR A 185 -7.21 -5.27 -2.64
C TYR A 185 -6.52 -5.51 -1.31
N SER A 186 -5.79 -4.49 -0.87
CA SER A 186 -5.36 -4.38 0.53
C SER A 186 -6.58 -4.28 1.44
N THR A 187 -6.53 -4.97 2.58
CA THR A 187 -7.59 -4.91 3.58
C THR A 187 -6.99 -5.02 4.97
N TRP A 188 -7.64 -4.38 5.94
CA TRP A 188 -7.34 -4.61 7.34
C TRP A 188 -8.39 -5.56 7.91
N SER A 189 -8.02 -6.84 8.04
CA SER A 189 -8.93 -7.84 8.56
C SER A 189 -9.32 -7.56 10.01
N LYS A 190 -10.59 -7.84 10.33
CA LYS A 190 -11.12 -7.78 11.69
C LYS A 190 -10.41 -8.80 12.57
N ALA A 191 -10.13 -9.99 12.04
CA ALA A 191 -9.35 -11.01 12.71
C ALA A 191 -7.98 -10.48 13.18
N ARG A 192 -7.23 -9.78 12.31
CA ARG A 192 -5.96 -9.14 12.68
C ARG A 192 -6.15 -8.08 13.75
N LEU A 193 -7.12 -7.18 13.58
CA LEU A 193 -7.42 -6.12 14.56
C LEU A 193 -7.71 -6.71 15.95
N MET A 194 -8.58 -7.72 16.01
CA MET A 194 -8.94 -8.39 17.27
C MET A 194 -7.75 -9.10 17.91
N ALA A 195 -6.97 -9.85 17.13
CA ALA A 195 -5.80 -10.57 17.65
C ALA A 195 -4.73 -9.62 18.21
N VAL A 196 -4.47 -8.50 17.54
CA VAL A 196 -3.54 -7.47 18.02
C VAL A 196 -4.09 -6.77 19.26
N HIS A 197 -5.38 -6.41 19.27
CA HIS A 197 -6.06 -5.83 20.43
C HIS A 197 -5.94 -6.73 21.67
N GLU A 198 -6.30 -8.00 21.55
CA GLU A 198 -6.21 -8.98 22.64
C GLU A 198 -4.75 -9.23 23.08
N GLY A 199 -3.83 -9.25 22.11
CA GLY A 199 -2.39 -9.33 22.38
C GLY A 199 -1.88 -8.17 23.22
N MET A 200 -2.27 -6.94 22.88
CA MET A 200 -1.92 -5.73 23.63
C MET A 200 -2.53 -5.74 25.03
N LEU A 201 -3.81 -6.08 25.17
CA LEU A 201 -4.44 -6.22 26.49
C LEU A 201 -3.70 -7.24 27.37
N ARG A 202 -3.30 -8.39 26.81
CA ARG A 202 -2.58 -9.43 27.53
C ARG A 202 -1.18 -9.00 27.96
N LEU A 203 -0.44 -8.31 27.08
CA LEU A 203 0.99 -8.04 27.26
C LEU A 203 1.30 -6.65 27.84
N ARG A 204 0.35 -5.71 27.77
CA ARG A 204 0.49 -4.32 28.21
C ARG A 204 -0.59 -3.91 29.22
N GLY A 205 -1.70 -4.64 29.29
CA GLY A 205 -2.85 -4.29 30.15
C GLY A 205 -3.80 -3.27 29.52
N GLU A 206 -3.45 -2.71 28.37
CA GLU A 206 -4.24 -1.72 27.65
C GLU A 206 -4.06 -1.88 26.13
N SER A 207 -4.96 -1.26 25.35
CA SER A 207 -4.94 -1.26 23.89
C SER A 207 -5.42 0.09 23.36
N PRO A 208 -4.81 0.62 22.28
CA PRO A 208 -5.23 1.86 21.65
C PRO A 208 -6.54 1.73 20.83
N PHE A 209 -6.96 0.50 20.49
CA PHE A 209 -8.22 0.24 19.80
C PHE A 209 -9.41 0.35 20.77
N ASP A 210 -10.23 1.39 20.61
CA ASP A 210 -11.46 1.61 21.37
C ASP A 210 -12.66 0.82 20.81
N GLN A 211 -13.78 0.86 21.53
CA GLN A 211 -14.99 0.15 21.11
C GLN A 211 -15.50 0.61 19.73
N ALA A 212 -15.32 1.89 19.38
CA ALA A 212 -15.72 2.40 18.08
C ALA A 212 -14.94 1.72 16.94
N TRP A 213 -13.65 1.43 17.13
CA TRP A 213 -12.86 0.59 16.22
C TRP A 213 -13.30 -0.88 16.22
N LEU A 214 -13.56 -1.43 17.40
CA LEU A 214 -13.99 -2.82 17.57
C LEU A 214 -15.42 -3.09 17.05
N ASP A 215 -16.23 -2.07 16.85
CA ASP A 215 -17.58 -2.20 16.27
C ASP A 215 -17.61 -1.98 14.76
N ARG A 216 -16.53 -1.50 14.14
CA ARG A 216 -16.47 -1.32 12.68
C ARG A 216 -16.71 -2.66 11.97
N PRO A 217 -17.59 -2.71 10.96
CA PRO A 217 -17.79 -3.92 10.18
C PRO A 217 -16.48 -4.30 9.47
N GLY A 218 -16.08 -5.56 9.62
CA GLY A 218 -14.95 -6.13 8.90
C GLY A 218 -15.32 -6.57 7.50
N GLN A 219 -14.29 -6.83 6.67
CA GLN A 219 -14.45 -7.39 5.34
C GLN A 219 -13.95 -8.85 5.24
N ASP A 220 -13.83 -9.53 6.38
CA ASP A 220 -13.17 -10.83 6.48
C ASP A 220 -13.82 -11.91 5.62
N HIS A 221 -15.13 -11.82 5.42
CA HIS A 221 -15.90 -12.71 4.52
C HIS A 221 -15.49 -12.59 3.04
N ARG A 222 -14.73 -11.55 2.66
CA ARG A 222 -14.19 -11.33 1.31
C ARG A 222 -12.73 -11.78 1.20
N ILE A 223 -12.06 -12.12 2.29
CA ILE A 223 -10.65 -12.53 2.26
C ILE A 223 -10.55 -13.84 1.50
N THR A 224 -9.75 -13.83 0.44
CA THR A 224 -9.49 -15.01 -0.40
C THR A 224 -8.07 -15.50 -0.29
N THR A 225 -7.19 -14.75 0.37
CA THR A 225 -5.74 -14.99 0.34
C THR A 225 -5.14 -14.54 1.66
N LYS A 226 -4.30 -15.39 2.24
CA LYS A 226 -3.66 -15.18 3.54
C LYS A 226 -2.20 -15.63 3.45
N LEU A 227 -1.27 -14.69 3.58
CA LEU A 227 0.16 -14.94 3.45
C LEU A 227 0.81 -14.96 4.82
N ASP A 228 1.59 -16.00 5.15
CA ASP A 228 2.45 -15.99 6.32
C ASP A 228 3.65 -15.06 6.07
N ILE A 229 3.66 -13.93 6.77
CA ILE A 229 4.66 -12.87 6.64
C ILE A 229 5.47 -12.70 7.92
N GLY A 230 5.39 -13.65 8.86
CA GLY A 230 5.96 -13.52 10.20
C GLY A 230 7.46 -13.19 10.21
N GLU A 231 8.21 -13.70 9.23
CA GLU A 231 9.65 -13.45 9.08
C GLU A 231 10.00 -12.11 8.43
N TYR A 232 8.99 -11.37 7.97
CA TYR A 232 9.12 -10.14 7.18
C TYR A 232 8.48 -8.92 7.84
N LEU A 233 7.96 -9.05 9.07
CA LEU A 233 7.38 -7.94 9.85
C LEU A 233 8.36 -6.78 10.07
N TRP A 234 9.67 -7.05 10.08
CA TRP A 234 10.72 -6.04 10.11
C TRP A 234 10.60 -5.00 8.99
N ALA A 235 10.05 -5.39 7.83
CA ALA A 235 9.85 -4.48 6.71
C ALA A 235 8.80 -3.41 7.04
N ARG A 236 7.65 -3.81 7.61
CA ARG A 236 6.64 -2.87 8.12
C ARG A 236 7.25 -1.97 9.19
N THR A 237 7.87 -2.54 10.20
CA THR A 237 8.38 -1.78 11.35
C THR A 237 9.47 -0.80 10.94
N GLY A 238 10.41 -1.22 10.08
CA GLY A 238 11.46 -0.35 9.55
C GLY A 238 10.92 0.73 8.60
N ALA A 239 9.99 0.38 7.72
CA ALA A 239 9.38 1.32 6.77
C ALA A 239 8.55 2.39 7.48
N LEU A 240 7.72 2.00 8.46
CA LEU A 240 6.95 2.96 9.26
C LEU A 240 7.88 3.93 10.02
N LYS A 241 8.98 3.43 10.59
CA LYS A 241 9.98 4.28 11.26
C LYS A 241 10.76 5.19 10.30
N ALA A 242 10.83 4.85 9.02
CA ALA A 242 11.47 5.71 8.02
C ALA A 242 10.63 6.97 7.72
N HIS A 243 9.30 6.88 7.85
CA HIS A 243 8.36 7.99 7.75
C HIS A 243 8.24 8.76 9.08
N ALA A 244 9.36 9.25 9.58
CA ALA A 244 9.45 9.88 10.90
C ALA A 244 8.54 11.12 11.06
N THR A 245 8.21 11.82 9.97
CA THR A 245 7.26 12.94 10.00
C THR A 245 5.80 12.49 10.14
N GLN A 246 5.45 11.30 9.67
CA GLN A 246 4.09 10.77 9.67
C GLN A 246 3.83 9.77 10.80
N VAL A 247 4.89 9.13 11.30
CA VAL A 247 4.79 8.05 12.28
C VAL A 247 5.65 8.36 13.50
N ASP A 248 4.99 8.49 14.64
CA ASP A 248 5.64 8.53 15.94
C ASP A 248 6.09 7.10 16.34
N PRO A 249 7.40 6.86 16.57
CA PRO A 249 7.91 5.54 16.96
C PRO A 249 7.44 5.07 18.34
N THR A 250 6.81 5.94 19.14
CA THR A 250 6.25 5.62 20.45
C THR A 250 4.75 5.31 20.40
N GLU A 251 4.10 5.50 19.25
CA GLU A 251 2.67 5.32 19.08
C GLU A 251 2.27 3.84 19.21
N GLY A 252 1.46 3.56 20.24
CA GLY A 252 1.00 2.21 20.59
C GLY A 252 0.18 1.56 19.47
N TRP A 253 -0.54 2.35 18.67
CA TRP A 253 -1.26 1.87 17.48
C TRP A 253 -0.35 1.12 16.50
N TRP A 254 0.87 1.64 16.29
CA TRP A 254 1.83 1.05 15.35
C TRP A 254 2.76 0.05 16.01
N PHE A 255 3.23 0.35 17.23
CA PHE A 255 4.37 -0.31 17.89
C PHE A 255 4.08 -0.84 19.30
N GLY A 256 2.80 -0.95 19.70
CA GLY A 256 2.46 -1.51 21.02
C GLY A 256 2.88 -2.99 21.18
N LEU A 257 2.98 -3.71 20.07
CA LEU A 257 3.62 -5.03 19.96
C LEU A 257 4.87 -4.93 19.07
N ASP A 258 5.94 -5.62 19.46
CA ASP A 258 7.12 -5.80 18.61
C ASP A 258 6.89 -6.88 17.53
N ASP A 259 7.85 -7.06 16.63
CA ASP A 259 7.72 -7.98 15.49
C ASP A 259 7.52 -9.44 15.92
N ASP A 260 8.21 -9.89 16.99
CA ASP A 260 8.08 -11.25 17.50
C ASP A 260 6.69 -11.46 18.12
N GLN A 261 6.19 -10.50 18.88
CA GLN A 261 4.84 -10.53 19.46
C GLN A 261 3.76 -10.46 18.37
N LEU A 262 3.95 -9.63 17.34
CA LEU A 262 3.05 -9.57 16.18
C LEU A 262 3.00 -10.92 15.45
N ARG A 263 4.15 -11.58 15.27
CA ARG A 263 4.26 -12.93 14.70
C ARG A 263 3.50 -13.97 15.55
N GLU A 264 3.56 -13.86 16.87
CA GLU A 264 2.83 -14.77 17.76
C GLU A 264 1.31 -14.58 17.71
N VAL A 265 0.82 -13.33 17.60
CA VAL A 265 -0.63 -13.05 17.64
C VAL A 265 -1.30 -13.17 16.27
N TYR A 266 -0.65 -12.70 15.21
CA TYR A 266 -1.21 -12.69 13.86
C TYR A 266 -0.09 -12.55 12.80
N PRO A 267 0.59 -13.64 12.40
CA PRO A 267 1.71 -13.61 11.47
C PRO A 267 1.30 -13.43 10.00
N TYR A 268 0.09 -12.92 9.74
CA TYR A 268 -0.50 -12.93 8.41
C TYR A 268 -0.80 -11.54 7.86
N GLU A 269 -0.66 -11.40 6.55
CA GLU A 269 -1.34 -10.38 5.76
C GLU A 269 -2.46 -11.01 4.94
N ASP A 270 -3.63 -10.39 5.01
CA ASP A 270 -4.85 -10.85 4.36
C ASP A 270 -5.17 -9.98 3.14
N TRP A 271 -5.62 -10.62 2.07
CA TRP A 271 -5.89 -9.97 0.79
C TRP A 271 -7.22 -10.44 0.19
N ILE A 272 -7.84 -9.54 -0.58
CA ILE A 272 -9.07 -9.83 -1.32
C ILE A 272 -8.72 -9.90 -2.81
N LEU A 273 -8.91 -11.05 -3.45
CA LEU A 273 -8.74 -11.22 -4.88
C LEU A 273 -9.87 -10.49 -5.63
N ALA A 274 -9.53 -9.35 -6.24
CA ALA A 274 -10.48 -8.47 -6.91
C ALA A 274 -10.73 -8.86 -8.38
N ARG A 275 -9.67 -9.29 -9.07
CA ARG A 275 -9.71 -9.77 -10.47
C ARG A 275 -8.73 -10.91 -10.63
N SER A 276 -9.11 -11.92 -11.40
CA SER A 276 -8.22 -13.02 -11.76
C SER A 276 -8.54 -13.54 -13.15
N LEU A 277 -7.49 -13.74 -13.94
CA LEU A 277 -7.52 -14.42 -15.25
C LEU A 277 -6.96 -15.84 -15.17
N VAL A 278 -6.59 -16.30 -13.98
CA VAL A 278 -5.97 -17.61 -13.74
C VAL A 278 -6.82 -18.52 -12.83
N GLY A 279 -8.03 -18.09 -12.49
CA GLY A 279 -8.94 -18.80 -11.59
C GLY A 279 -8.96 -18.20 -10.18
N THR A 280 -9.85 -18.72 -9.34
CA THR A 280 -10.04 -18.29 -7.95
C THR A 280 -9.87 -19.50 -7.03
N PRO A 281 -9.54 -19.30 -5.74
CA PRO A 281 -9.48 -20.40 -4.79
C PRO A 281 -10.85 -21.11 -4.69
N PRO A 282 -10.88 -22.42 -4.46
CA PRO A 282 -12.12 -23.15 -4.18
C PRO A 282 -12.88 -22.54 -3.01
N GLU A 283 -14.20 -22.73 -2.99
CA GLU A 283 -15.05 -22.27 -1.89
C GLU A 283 -14.55 -22.79 -0.53
N GLY A 284 -14.40 -21.89 0.43
CA GLY A 284 -13.91 -22.21 1.78
C GLY A 284 -12.38 -22.36 1.90
N GLN A 285 -11.63 -22.15 0.82
CA GLN A 285 -10.16 -22.11 0.83
C GLN A 285 -9.65 -20.70 0.62
N VAL A 286 -8.43 -20.45 1.10
CA VAL A 286 -7.68 -19.22 0.83
C VAL A 286 -6.37 -19.57 0.12
N GLU A 287 -5.89 -18.68 -0.73
CA GLU A 287 -4.56 -18.78 -1.32
C GLU A 287 -3.50 -18.43 -0.27
N ASP A 288 -2.33 -19.04 -0.37
CA ASP A 288 -1.12 -18.74 0.42
C ASP A 288 0.00 -18.11 -0.43
N ASP A 289 -0.31 -17.82 -1.70
CA ASP A 289 0.57 -17.13 -2.64
C ASP A 289 -0.26 -16.26 -3.60
N LEU A 290 0.04 -14.95 -3.66
CA LEU A 290 -0.55 -14.04 -4.64
C LEU A 290 -0.32 -14.49 -6.09
N PHE A 291 0.74 -15.27 -6.35
CA PHE A 291 1.05 -15.83 -7.67
C PHE A 291 0.50 -17.24 -7.91
N ALA A 292 -0.36 -17.76 -7.03
CA ALA A 292 -1.05 -19.03 -7.26
C ALA A 292 -1.78 -19.03 -8.61
N GLY A 293 -1.57 -20.09 -9.41
CA GLY A 293 -2.07 -20.22 -10.78
C GLY A 293 -1.23 -19.52 -11.85
N ILE A 294 -0.22 -18.74 -11.46
CA ILE A 294 0.73 -18.04 -12.35
C ILE A 294 2.06 -18.77 -12.37
N ARG A 295 2.60 -19.15 -11.20
CA ARG A 295 3.93 -19.79 -11.08
C ARG A 295 4.03 -21.07 -11.91
N GLU A 296 2.96 -21.87 -11.89
CA GLU A 296 2.88 -23.14 -12.59
C GLU A 296 2.96 -22.94 -14.10
N ARG A 297 2.37 -21.85 -14.62
CA ARG A 297 2.37 -21.50 -16.03
C ARG A 297 3.73 -21.00 -16.51
N VAL A 298 4.49 -20.32 -15.63
CA VAL A 298 5.86 -19.87 -15.94
C VAL A 298 6.82 -21.05 -15.98
N ILE A 299 6.62 -22.07 -15.14
CA ILE A 299 7.44 -23.29 -15.13
C ILE A 299 7.12 -24.19 -16.33
N SER A 300 5.86 -24.29 -16.74
CA SER A 300 5.45 -25.14 -17.88
C SER A 300 5.77 -24.56 -19.26
N GLY A 301 6.03 -23.26 -19.38
CA GLY A 301 6.33 -22.57 -20.64
C GLY A 301 7.82 -22.47 -20.99
N GLY A 302 8.69 -23.24 -20.33
CA GLY A 302 10.14 -23.23 -20.54
C GLY A 302 10.67 -24.20 -21.61
N ASP A 303 9.79 -25.00 -22.23
CA ASP A 303 10.13 -26.07 -23.19
C ASP A 303 9.43 -25.93 -24.56
N GLU A 304 9.16 -24.70 -25.02
CA GLU A 304 8.75 -24.44 -26.42
C GLU A 304 9.66 -23.41 -27.12
#